data_AF-A0A2N0RRY2-F1
#
_entry.id   AF-A0A2N0RRY2-F1
#
_cell.length_a   1.000
_cell.length_b   1.000
_cell.length_c   1.000
_cell.angle_alpha   90.00
_cell.angle_beta   90.00
_cell.angle_gamma   90.00
#
_symmetry.space_group_name_H-M   'P 1'
#
loop_
_entity.id
_entity.type
_entity.pdbx_description
1 polymer ?
#
loop_
_entity_poly.entity_id
_entity_poly.type
_entity_poly.pdbx_seq_one_letter_code
_entity_poly.pdbx_strand_id
1 'polypeptide(L)'
;MYTGILDLKGSDCSDILDLLVVSDELLIEELVTFIQDYFYEYKIDWLRQNSSKVFHTVIKLESCKKLQEYCYEIIYEFPKPFLNSLEFPRLEKSILLELVKQDLIIEEIDLWNYLFKWGIVHTPELEGKNITDLSKWDEEDFLALKNTLNPFISHVRFFDISSRDFHTIIWPFKKVLPEILCEDVLSFHMAGNMPENKLPSRNGIVTNDSVIIRSKHAAILVNWALKKDDDTKIPKNKYKFQLIHRGSNDGFSVKTMRSACSNKGPIFLIVKIKENGTIIGGFNPLGYKNDNYYGKNREYFGTTNDSFIFSLGNNKDCKKIISRVTNEFYAICESRYTNLALSFGNSDLIIKGTYEKVIHGSPILK
;
A
#
# COMPACT_ATOMS: atom_id res chain seq x y z
N MET A 1 -27.11 7.82 -26.55
CA MET A 1 -27.91 9.07 -26.64
C MET A 1 -29.35 8.82 -27.06
N TYR A 2 -29.65 8.29 -28.26
CA TYR A 2 -31.04 8.11 -28.70
C TYR A 2 -31.79 6.93 -28.04
N THR A 3 -31.10 5.84 -27.73
CA THR A 3 -31.72 4.61 -27.21
C THR A 3 -31.50 4.37 -25.71
N GLY A 4 -30.54 5.06 -25.10
CA GLY A 4 -30.10 4.78 -23.72
C GLY A 4 -29.47 3.39 -23.52
N ILE A 5 -29.23 2.62 -24.59
CA ILE A 5 -28.69 1.26 -24.53
C ILE A 5 -27.24 1.28 -25.01
N LEU A 6 -26.35 0.70 -24.21
CA LEU A 6 -24.92 0.55 -24.51
C LEU A 6 -24.47 -0.85 -24.13
N ASP A 7 -23.86 -1.58 -25.06
CA ASP A 7 -23.18 -2.85 -24.81
C ASP A 7 -21.67 -2.67 -24.98
N LEU A 8 -20.93 -2.92 -23.90
CA LEU A 8 -19.46 -2.82 -23.85
C LEU A 8 -18.77 -4.18 -24.00
N LYS A 9 -19.53 -5.26 -24.23
CA LYS A 9 -18.97 -6.61 -24.39
C LYS A 9 -18.17 -6.70 -25.69
N GLY A 10 -16.92 -7.12 -25.57
CA GLY A 10 -16.01 -7.31 -26.72
C GLY A 10 -15.31 -6.05 -27.21
N SER A 11 -15.68 -4.87 -26.71
CA SER A 11 -15.00 -3.61 -27.05
C SER A 11 -13.59 -3.56 -26.46
N ASP A 12 -12.67 -2.88 -27.15
CA ASP A 12 -11.32 -2.64 -26.66
C ASP A 12 -11.35 -1.71 -25.43
N CYS A 13 -10.55 -2.01 -24.42
CA CYS A 13 -10.52 -1.20 -23.20
C CYS A 13 -10.04 0.24 -23.45
N SER A 14 -9.20 0.47 -24.46
CA SER A 14 -8.80 1.84 -24.85
C SER A 14 -9.98 2.60 -25.43
N ASP A 15 -10.79 1.97 -26.30
CA ASP A 15 -11.99 2.62 -26.86
C ASP A 15 -13.00 2.96 -25.76
N ILE A 16 -13.12 2.09 -24.75
CA ILE A 16 -13.99 2.35 -23.58
C ILE A 16 -13.44 3.50 -22.73
N LEU A 17 -12.12 3.62 -22.61
CA LEU A 17 -11.48 4.74 -21.92
C LEU A 17 -11.69 6.05 -22.70
N ASP A 18 -11.59 6.04 -24.02
CA ASP A 18 -11.86 7.20 -24.85
C ASP A 18 -13.35 7.59 -24.77
N LEU A 19 -14.25 6.59 -24.73
CA LEU A 19 -15.67 6.83 -24.48
C LEU A 19 -15.93 7.49 -23.12
N LEU A 20 -15.18 7.12 -22.07
CA LEU A 20 -15.27 7.76 -20.76
C LEU A 20 -14.93 9.26 -20.86
N VAL A 21 -13.85 9.60 -21.56
CA VAL A 21 -13.42 10.99 -21.78
C VAL A 21 -14.51 11.78 -22.51
N VAL A 22 -15.01 11.26 -23.63
CA VAL A 22 -16.08 11.92 -24.40
C VAL A 22 -17.36 12.04 -23.58
N SER A 23 -17.66 11.06 -22.72
CA SER A 23 -18.84 11.10 -21.85
C SER A 23 -18.74 12.21 -20.81
N ASP A 24 -17.54 12.45 -20.27
CA ASP A 24 -17.27 13.58 -19.37
C ASP A 24 -17.40 14.92 -20.10
N GLU A 25 -16.81 15.06 -21.29
CA GLU A 25 -16.90 16.27 -22.11
C GLU A 25 -18.35 16.63 -22.48
N LEU A 26 -19.17 15.62 -22.73
CA LEU A 26 -20.60 15.77 -23.03
C LEU A 26 -21.48 15.88 -21.77
N LEU A 27 -20.89 15.86 -20.58
CA LEU A 27 -21.57 15.94 -19.27
C LEU A 27 -22.62 14.82 -19.07
N ILE A 28 -22.36 13.62 -19.59
CA ILE A 28 -23.23 12.45 -19.45
C ILE A 28 -22.85 11.68 -18.18
N GLU A 29 -23.17 12.23 -17.02
CA GLU A 29 -22.73 11.72 -15.70
C GLU A 29 -23.12 10.24 -15.44
N GLU A 30 -24.30 9.82 -15.91
CA GLU A 30 -24.76 8.44 -15.78
C GLU A 30 -23.84 7.47 -16.52
N LEU A 31 -23.39 7.85 -17.73
CA LEU A 31 -22.50 7.04 -18.55
C LEU A 31 -21.08 7.02 -17.97
N VAL A 32 -20.59 8.17 -17.49
CA VAL A 32 -19.32 8.25 -16.76
C VAL A 32 -19.31 7.32 -15.55
N THR A 33 -20.38 7.32 -14.76
CA THR A 33 -20.53 6.44 -13.59
C THR A 33 -20.55 4.97 -14.01
N PHE A 34 -21.36 4.63 -15.03
CA PHE A 34 -21.47 3.27 -15.55
C PHE A 34 -20.13 2.72 -16.05
N ILE A 35 -19.36 3.51 -16.81
CA ILE A 35 -18.07 3.07 -17.35
C ILE A 35 -17.04 2.88 -16.23
N GLN A 36 -17.00 3.77 -15.22
CA GLN A 36 -16.12 3.59 -14.07
C GLN A 36 -16.41 2.27 -13.33
N ASP A 37 -17.68 1.95 -13.11
CA ASP A 37 -18.09 0.70 -12.46
C ASP A 37 -17.79 -0.53 -13.34
N TYR A 38 -18.00 -0.43 -14.66
CA TYR A 38 -17.64 -1.49 -15.61
C TYR A 38 -16.15 -1.82 -15.59
N PHE A 39 -15.29 -0.80 -15.57
CA PHE A 39 -13.84 -1.00 -15.49
C PHE A 39 -13.45 -1.74 -14.20
N TYR A 40 -14.04 -1.35 -13.07
CA TYR A 40 -13.78 -1.94 -11.77
C TYR A 40 -14.26 -3.40 -11.68
N GLU A 41 -15.45 -3.70 -12.17
CA GLU A 41 -16.05 -5.04 -12.09
C GLU A 41 -15.43 -6.04 -13.07
N TYR A 42 -15.13 -5.63 -14.30
CA TYR A 42 -14.82 -6.57 -15.39
C TYR A 42 -13.42 -6.41 -15.99
N LYS A 43 -12.75 -5.26 -15.79
CA LYS A 43 -11.48 -4.92 -16.47
C LYS A 43 -10.34 -4.58 -15.51
N ILE A 44 -10.42 -5.05 -14.27
CA ILE A 44 -9.46 -4.74 -13.21
C ILE A 44 -8.01 -5.10 -13.56
N ASP A 45 -7.78 -6.23 -14.23
CA ASP A 45 -6.45 -6.66 -14.65
C ASP A 45 -5.86 -5.76 -15.74
N TRP A 46 -6.71 -5.29 -16.66
CA TRP A 46 -6.30 -4.34 -17.69
C TRP A 46 -5.94 -2.99 -17.08
N LEU A 47 -6.73 -2.49 -16.11
CA LEU A 47 -6.43 -1.26 -15.38
C LEU A 47 -5.07 -1.33 -14.68
N ARG A 48 -4.75 -2.47 -14.06
CA ARG A 48 -3.44 -2.68 -13.40
C ARG A 48 -2.28 -2.60 -14.38
N GLN A 49 -2.43 -3.19 -15.56
CA GLN A 49 -1.39 -3.19 -16.59
C GLN A 49 -1.23 -1.82 -17.28
N ASN A 50 -2.29 -1.02 -17.32
CA ASN A 50 -2.35 0.26 -18.03
C ASN A 50 -2.51 1.45 -17.08
N SER A 51 -2.11 1.29 -15.81
CA SER A 51 -2.36 2.27 -14.75
C SER A 51 -1.81 3.66 -15.04
N SER A 52 -0.65 3.77 -15.70
CA SER A 52 -0.09 5.07 -16.11
C SER A 52 -0.97 5.76 -17.14
N LYS A 53 -1.33 5.07 -18.24
CA LYS A 53 -2.20 5.61 -19.29
C LYS A 53 -3.53 6.07 -18.68
N VAL A 54 -4.17 5.18 -17.93
CA VAL A 54 -5.46 5.46 -17.30
C VAL A 54 -5.35 6.64 -16.34
N PHE A 55 -4.35 6.66 -15.46
CA PHE A 55 -4.12 7.75 -14.51
C PHE A 55 -3.98 9.09 -15.23
N HIS A 56 -3.12 9.19 -16.23
CA HIS A 56 -2.92 10.43 -17.00
C HIS A 56 -4.18 10.89 -17.74
N THR A 57 -5.02 9.96 -18.19
CA THR A 57 -6.32 10.29 -18.81
C THR A 57 -7.31 10.83 -17.77
N VAL A 58 -7.50 10.13 -16.65
CA VAL A 58 -8.61 10.41 -15.72
C VAL A 58 -8.29 11.44 -14.66
N ILE A 59 -7.01 11.73 -14.38
CA ILE A 59 -6.63 12.64 -13.28
C ILE A 59 -7.11 14.07 -13.49
N LYS A 60 -7.35 14.48 -14.74
CA LYS A 60 -7.88 15.80 -15.09
C LYS A 60 -9.41 15.86 -15.12
N LEU A 61 -10.08 14.71 -15.05
CA LEU A 61 -11.54 14.60 -15.19
C LEU A 61 -12.17 14.53 -13.79
N GLU A 62 -12.71 15.64 -13.28
CA GLU A 62 -13.25 15.73 -11.91
C GLU A 62 -14.38 14.74 -11.61
N SER A 63 -15.11 14.29 -12.64
CA SER A 63 -16.18 13.28 -12.57
C SER A 63 -15.66 11.85 -12.36
N CYS A 64 -14.39 11.59 -12.66
CA CYS A 64 -13.78 10.26 -12.69
C CYS A 64 -13.16 9.83 -11.34
N LYS A 65 -13.74 10.28 -10.21
CA LYS A 65 -13.18 10.08 -8.87
C LYS A 65 -12.92 8.60 -8.52
N LYS A 66 -13.82 7.68 -8.91
CA LYS A 66 -13.65 6.25 -8.58
C LYS A 66 -12.42 5.67 -9.25
N LEU A 67 -12.22 5.97 -10.53
CA LEU A 67 -11.03 5.51 -11.27
C LEU A 67 -9.77 6.23 -10.81
N GLN A 68 -9.83 7.52 -10.47
CA GLN A 68 -8.70 8.24 -9.87
C GLN A 68 -8.25 7.57 -8.56
N GLU A 69 -9.17 7.35 -7.62
CA GLU A 69 -8.89 6.68 -6.34
C GLU A 69 -8.25 5.31 -6.57
N TYR A 70 -8.80 4.53 -7.52
CA TYR A 70 -8.26 3.22 -7.88
C TYR A 70 -6.83 3.29 -8.45
N CYS A 71 -6.56 4.25 -9.34
CA CYS A 71 -5.22 4.43 -9.90
C CYS A 71 -4.22 4.82 -8.81
N TYR A 72 -4.60 5.71 -7.89
CA TYR A 72 -3.77 6.06 -6.73
C TYR A 72 -3.45 4.82 -5.87
N GLU A 73 -4.45 3.97 -5.59
CA GLU A 73 -4.21 2.72 -4.86
C GLU A 73 -3.16 1.83 -5.55
N ILE A 74 -3.26 1.65 -6.87
CA ILE A 74 -2.26 0.90 -7.64
C ILE A 74 -0.89 1.56 -7.58
N ILE A 75 -0.80 2.88 -7.77
CA ILE A 75 0.48 3.60 -7.77
C ILE A 75 1.15 3.50 -6.39
N TYR A 76 0.39 3.56 -5.30
CA TYR A 76 0.93 3.39 -3.96
C TYR A 76 1.46 1.98 -3.72
N GLU A 77 0.80 0.95 -4.27
CA GLU A 77 1.18 -0.45 -4.09
C GLU A 77 2.32 -0.89 -5.04
N PHE A 78 2.26 -0.44 -6.29
CA PHE A 78 3.19 -0.77 -7.38
C PHE A 78 3.61 0.49 -8.13
N PRO A 79 4.44 1.36 -7.52
CA PRO A 79 4.81 2.65 -8.12
C PRO A 79 5.72 2.53 -9.34
N LYS A 80 6.57 1.49 -9.43
CA LYS A 80 7.62 1.40 -10.47
C LYS A 80 7.09 1.43 -11.91
N PRO A 81 6.05 0.66 -12.31
CA PRO A 81 5.47 0.78 -13.65
C PRO A 81 5.02 2.19 -14.00
N PHE A 82 4.38 2.89 -13.07
CA PHE A 82 3.96 4.28 -13.25
C PHE A 82 5.16 5.22 -13.39
N LEU A 83 6.10 5.17 -12.45
CA LEU A 83 7.29 6.05 -12.43
C LEU A 83 8.23 5.83 -13.63
N ASN A 84 8.27 4.61 -14.18
CA ASN A 84 9.05 4.27 -15.38
C ASN A 84 8.38 4.67 -16.69
N SER A 85 7.12 5.09 -16.67
CA SER A 85 6.39 5.47 -17.88
C SER A 85 7.00 6.70 -18.56
N LEU A 86 6.74 6.84 -19.86
CA LEU A 86 7.24 7.98 -20.65
C LEU A 86 6.51 9.28 -20.30
N GLU A 87 5.34 9.14 -19.70
CA GLU A 87 4.40 10.19 -19.33
C GLU A 87 4.72 10.79 -17.96
N PHE A 88 5.37 10.01 -17.07
CA PHE A 88 5.71 10.45 -15.71
C PHE A 88 6.46 11.80 -15.66
N PRO A 89 7.50 12.07 -16.47
CA PRO A 89 8.22 13.34 -16.41
C PRO A 89 7.37 14.56 -16.80
N ARG A 90 6.18 14.36 -17.38
CA ARG A 90 5.23 15.42 -17.77
C ARG A 90 4.16 15.68 -16.72
N LEU A 91 4.22 14.98 -15.58
CA LEU A 91 3.23 15.07 -14.53
C LEU A 91 3.17 16.48 -13.94
N GLU A 92 1.98 16.98 -13.65
CA GLU A 92 1.84 18.31 -13.04
C GLU A 92 2.41 18.31 -11.61
N LYS A 93 3.05 19.43 -11.25
CA LYS A 93 3.72 19.63 -9.96
C LYS A 93 2.83 19.29 -8.76
N SER A 94 1.56 19.69 -8.78
CA SER A 94 0.58 19.44 -7.71
C SER A 94 0.36 17.95 -7.49
N ILE A 95 0.18 17.20 -8.57
CA ILE A 95 -0.08 15.74 -8.54
C ILE A 95 1.18 15.01 -8.07
N LEU A 96 2.35 15.35 -8.60
CA LEU A 96 3.61 14.77 -8.15
C LEU A 96 3.82 15.02 -6.65
N LEU A 97 3.50 16.23 -6.17
CA LEU A 97 3.68 16.58 -4.77
C LEU A 97 2.74 15.77 -3.87
N GLU A 98 1.51 15.51 -4.32
CA GLU A 98 0.59 14.61 -3.63
C GLU A 98 1.17 13.19 -3.52
N LEU A 99 1.67 12.62 -4.63
CA LEU A 99 2.27 11.28 -4.65
C LEU A 99 3.48 11.18 -3.72
N VAL A 100 4.37 12.17 -3.76
CA VAL A 100 5.62 12.19 -2.98
C VAL A 100 5.34 12.28 -1.48
N LYS A 101 4.26 12.95 -1.06
CA LYS A 101 3.84 13.03 0.34
C LYS A 101 3.40 11.67 0.92
N GLN A 102 2.95 10.74 0.08
CA GLN A 102 2.49 9.42 0.51
C GLN A 102 3.66 8.46 0.75
N ASP A 103 3.41 7.37 1.47
CA ASP A 103 4.38 6.30 1.71
C ASP A 103 4.45 5.32 0.51
N LEU A 104 5.01 5.79 -0.61
CA LEU A 104 5.24 5.00 -1.83
C LEU A 104 6.18 3.80 -1.58
N ILE A 105 5.89 2.67 -2.24
CA ILE A 105 6.71 1.45 -2.17
C ILE A 105 7.93 1.51 -3.10
N ILE A 106 8.89 2.37 -2.75
CA ILE A 106 10.16 2.56 -3.47
C ILE A 106 11.32 2.84 -2.51
N GLU A 107 12.55 2.61 -2.98
CA GLU A 107 13.72 3.08 -2.26
C GLU A 107 13.81 4.60 -2.37
N GLU A 108 14.28 5.26 -1.31
CA GLU A 108 14.32 6.72 -1.30
C GLU A 108 15.29 7.28 -2.36
N ILE A 109 16.35 6.52 -2.69
CA ILE A 109 17.24 6.87 -3.80
C ILE A 109 16.55 6.74 -5.17
N ASP A 110 15.69 5.74 -5.36
CA ASP A 110 14.87 5.60 -6.57
C ASP A 110 13.94 6.81 -6.70
N LEU A 111 13.26 7.19 -5.61
CA LEU A 111 12.41 8.38 -5.58
C LEU A 111 13.17 9.65 -5.98
N TRP A 112 14.36 9.87 -5.39
CA TRP A 112 15.20 11.00 -5.73
C TRP A 112 15.53 11.04 -7.22
N ASN A 113 15.90 9.90 -7.83
CA ASN A 113 16.20 9.82 -9.25
C ASN A 113 15.00 10.20 -10.13
N TYR A 114 13.79 9.76 -9.76
CA TYR A 114 12.57 10.16 -10.49
C TYR A 114 12.25 11.65 -10.31
N LEU A 115 12.36 12.18 -9.09
CA LEU A 115 12.20 13.61 -8.82
C LEU A 115 13.19 14.45 -9.61
N PHE A 116 14.46 14.03 -9.62
CA PHE A 116 15.51 14.69 -10.37
C PHE A 116 15.21 14.69 -11.87
N LYS A 117 14.83 13.54 -12.44
CA LYS A 117 14.41 13.42 -13.85
C LYS A 117 13.24 14.35 -14.19
N TRP A 118 12.22 14.40 -13.32
CA TRP A 118 11.11 15.32 -13.46
C TRP A 118 11.56 16.78 -13.38
N GLY A 119 12.45 17.11 -12.44
CA GLY A 119 13.01 18.45 -12.27
C GLY A 119 13.74 18.94 -13.51
N ILE A 120 14.56 18.10 -14.14
CA ILE A 120 15.25 18.44 -15.40
C ILE A 120 14.24 18.77 -16.52
N VAL A 121 13.17 17.98 -16.66
CA VAL A 121 12.13 18.22 -17.69
C VAL A 121 11.34 19.50 -17.42
N HIS A 122 11.19 19.88 -16.15
CA HIS A 122 10.44 21.06 -15.70
C HIS A 122 11.30 22.29 -15.39
N THR A 123 12.58 22.27 -15.77
CA THR A 123 13.48 23.44 -15.69
C THR A 123 13.95 23.79 -17.11
N PRO A 124 13.24 24.70 -17.81
CA PRO A 124 13.55 25.07 -19.20
C PRO A 124 15.00 25.55 -19.42
N GLU A 125 15.59 26.20 -18.42
CA GLU A 125 16.98 26.70 -18.44
C GLU A 125 18.00 25.58 -18.65
N LEU A 126 17.63 24.33 -18.31
CA LEU A 126 18.49 23.16 -18.45
C LEU A 126 18.31 22.43 -19.79
N GLU A 127 17.44 22.90 -20.68
CA GLU A 127 17.21 22.26 -21.97
C GLU A 127 18.52 22.20 -22.79
N GLY A 128 18.93 20.99 -23.20
CA GLY A 128 20.17 20.75 -23.94
C GLY A 128 21.45 20.74 -23.10
N LYS A 129 21.38 20.98 -21.78
CA LYS A 129 22.55 20.85 -20.88
C LYS A 129 22.91 19.38 -20.66
N ASN A 130 24.20 19.10 -20.60
CA ASN A 130 24.68 17.77 -20.26
C ASN A 130 24.64 17.56 -18.74
N ILE A 131 23.73 16.72 -18.27
CA ILE A 131 23.55 16.40 -16.84
C ILE A 131 24.71 15.58 -16.24
N THR A 132 25.55 14.94 -17.06
CA THR A 132 26.71 14.18 -16.58
C THR A 132 27.98 15.02 -16.52
N ASP A 133 27.98 16.23 -17.10
CA ASP A 133 29.12 17.14 -17.13
C ASP A 133 28.74 18.48 -16.49
N LEU A 134 28.85 18.53 -15.17
CA LEU A 134 28.50 19.71 -14.36
C LEU A 134 29.51 20.85 -14.50
N SER A 135 30.63 20.67 -15.21
CA SER A 135 31.57 21.76 -15.48
C SER A 135 30.97 22.87 -16.35
N LYS A 136 29.91 22.53 -17.10
CA LYS A 136 29.16 23.44 -17.98
C LYS A 136 27.96 24.09 -17.30
N TRP A 137 27.77 23.82 -16.02
CA TRP A 137 26.69 24.41 -15.23
C TRP A 137 27.17 25.65 -14.51
N ASP A 138 26.44 26.75 -14.66
CA ASP A 138 26.65 27.98 -13.90
C ASP A 138 25.76 28.04 -12.65
N GLU A 139 25.85 29.13 -11.88
CA GLU A 139 25.05 29.28 -10.66
C GLU A 139 23.56 29.44 -10.94
N GLU A 140 23.18 30.02 -12.07
CA GLU A 140 21.79 30.21 -12.48
C GLU A 140 21.14 28.87 -12.82
N ASP A 141 21.87 27.96 -13.49
CA ASP A 141 21.43 26.58 -13.78
C ASP A 141 21.06 25.83 -12.49
N PHE A 142 21.95 25.87 -11.49
CA PHE A 142 21.70 25.22 -10.19
C PHE A 142 20.54 25.88 -9.44
N LEU A 143 20.42 27.22 -9.51
CA LEU A 143 19.34 27.96 -8.87
C LEU A 143 17.97 27.66 -9.50
N ALA A 144 17.91 27.54 -10.82
CA ALA A 144 16.69 27.19 -11.55
C ALA A 144 16.21 25.79 -11.14
N LEU A 145 17.10 24.80 -11.13
CA LEU A 145 16.76 23.44 -10.68
C LEU A 145 16.35 23.40 -9.20
N LYS A 146 17.06 24.16 -8.35
CA LYS A 146 16.72 24.32 -6.93
C LYS A 146 15.28 24.80 -6.77
N ASN A 147 14.89 25.85 -7.49
CA ASN A 147 13.54 26.39 -7.41
C ASN A 147 12.47 25.37 -7.84
N THR A 148 12.76 24.59 -8.89
CA THR A 148 11.86 23.53 -9.37
C THR A 148 11.69 22.39 -8.35
N LEU A 149 12.80 21.94 -7.73
CA LEU A 149 12.79 20.80 -6.80
C LEU A 149 12.45 21.15 -5.36
N ASN A 150 12.61 22.42 -4.95
CA ASN A 150 12.39 22.89 -3.57
C ASN A 150 11.09 22.38 -2.91
N PRO A 151 9.93 22.35 -3.60
CA PRO A 151 8.67 21.86 -3.00
C PRO A 151 8.71 20.40 -2.56
N PHE A 152 9.61 19.59 -3.12
CA PHE A 152 9.69 18.15 -2.87
C PHE A 152 10.76 17.80 -1.84
N ILE A 153 11.76 18.66 -1.63
CA ILE A 153 12.93 18.37 -0.79
C ILE A 153 12.52 17.96 0.63
N SER A 154 11.57 18.67 1.23
CA SER A 154 11.08 18.38 2.59
C SER A 154 10.28 17.07 2.70
N HIS A 155 9.99 16.41 1.58
CA HIS A 155 9.27 15.13 1.53
C HIS A 155 10.18 13.94 1.18
N VAL A 156 11.47 14.19 0.93
CA VAL A 156 12.49 13.16 0.69
C VAL A 156 13.17 12.81 2.01
N ARG A 157 13.23 11.51 2.33
CA ARG A 157 13.86 10.98 3.56
C ARG A 157 15.36 10.75 3.34
N PHE A 158 16.13 11.82 3.17
CA PHE A 158 17.57 11.75 2.85
C PHE A 158 18.38 10.86 3.79
N PHE A 159 18.02 10.79 5.08
CA PHE A 159 18.65 9.91 6.09
C PHE A 159 18.40 8.41 5.90
N ASP A 160 17.61 8.03 4.90
CA ASP A 160 17.38 6.64 4.48
C ASP A 160 18.11 6.29 3.19
N ILE A 161 18.78 7.26 2.57
CA ILE A 161 19.67 7.06 1.44
C ILE A 161 21.02 6.58 1.98
N SER A 162 21.67 5.65 1.29
CA SER A 162 22.98 5.15 1.75
C SER A 162 24.06 6.23 1.60
N SER A 163 25.09 6.22 2.44
CA SER A 163 26.20 7.17 2.35
C SER A 163 26.88 7.14 0.97
N ARG A 164 26.98 5.93 0.38
CA ARG A 164 27.51 5.71 -0.97
C ARG A 164 26.63 6.40 -2.02
N ASP A 165 25.32 6.18 -1.98
CA ASP A 165 24.42 6.73 -2.99
C ASP A 165 24.27 8.25 -2.81
N PHE A 166 24.25 8.74 -1.57
CA PHE A 166 24.29 10.17 -1.30
C PHE A 166 25.55 10.82 -1.89
N HIS A 167 26.74 10.24 -1.67
CA HIS A 167 27.99 10.77 -2.22
C HIS A 167 28.06 10.67 -3.75
N THR A 168 27.57 9.59 -4.35
CA THR A 168 27.77 9.35 -5.80
C THR A 168 26.69 9.99 -6.66
N ILE A 169 25.44 10.06 -6.18
CA ILE A 169 24.28 10.50 -6.97
C ILE A 169 23.82 11.89 -6.55
N ILE A 170 23.78 12.20 -5.25
CA ILE A 170 23.17 13.43 -4.73
C ILE A 170 24.20 14.56 -4.58
N TRP A 171 25.36 14.23 -4.02
CA TRP A 171 26.42 15.20 -3.71
C TRP A 171 26.91 16.03 -4.90
N PRO A 172 27.01 15.50 -6.14
CA PRO A 172 27.35 16.33 -7.31
C PRO A 172 26.38 17.51 -7.50
N PHE A 173 25.13 17.36 -7.07
CA PHE A 173 24.07 18.37 -7.15
C PHE A 173 23.77 19.05 -5.81
N LYS A 174 24.67 18.99 -4.82
CA LYS A 174 24.42 19.54 -3.47
C LYS A 174 23.99 21.01 -3.45
N LYS A 175 24.37 21.82 -4.45
CA LYS A 175 23.94 23.22 -4.61
C LYS A 175 22.42 23.40 -4.75
N VAL A 176 21.74 22.35 -5.24
CA VAL A 176 20.28 22.29 -5.37
C VAL A 176 19.59 22.11 -4.01
N LEU A 177 20.29 21.54 -3.03
CA LEU A 177 19.76 21.25 -1.71
C LEU A 177 20.03 22.41 -0.73
N PRO A 178 19.23 22.52 0.35
CA PRO A 178 19.59 23.36 1.49
C PRO A 178 20.93 22.92 2.10
N GLU A 179 21.78 23.89 2.45
CA GLU A 179 23.11 23.64 3.01
C GLU A 179 23.04 22.88 4.35
N ILE A 180 22.15 23.32 5.26
CA ILE A 180 21.88 22.68 6.55
C ILE A 180 21.52 21.20 6.36
N LEU A 181 20.68 20.87 5.37
CA LEU A 181 20.30 19.49 5.09
C LEU A 181 21.51 18.64 4.68
N CYS A 182 22.41 19.20 3.86
CA CYS A 182 23.61 18.50 3.44
C CYS A 182 24.54 18.23 4.63
N GLU A 183 24.73 19.22 5.51
CA GLU A 183 25.52 19.09 6.73
C GLU A 183 24.94 18.04 7.68
N ASP A 184 23.63 18.04 7.89
CA ASP A 184 22.94 17.06 8.74
C ASP A 184 23.12 15.63 8.20
N VAL A 185 22.95 15.42 6.90
CA VAL A 185 23.10 14.09 6.28
C VAL A 185 24.55 13.61 6.35
N LEU A 186 25.53 14.50 6.15
CA LEU A 186 26.94 14.17 6.35
C LEU A 186 27.25 13.81 7.80
N SER A 187 26.77 14.62 8.75
CA SER A 187 26.93 14.41 10.18
C SER A 187 26.34 13.08 10.63
N PHE A 188 25.15 12.73 10.12
CA PHE A 188 24.53 11.42 10.33
C PHE A 188 25.39 10.27 9.83
N HIS A 189 25.91 10.35 8.60
CA HIS A 189 26.71 9.26 8.01
C HIS A 189 28.13 9.14 8.59
N MET A 190 28.75 10.25 9.01
CA MET A 190 30.13 10.27 9.50
C MET A 190 30.25 10.08 11.01
N ALA A 191 29.36 10.71 11.78
CA ALA A 191 29.42 10.75 13.24
C ALA A 191 28.26 9.99 13.92
N GLY A 192 27.23 9.56 13.18
CA GLY A 192 26.07 8.88 13.75
C GLY A 192 25.08 9.82 14.45
N ASN A 193 25.18 11.13 14.20
CA ASN A 193 24.29 12.12 14.80
C ASN A 193 22.87 12.00 14.23
N MET A 194 21.88 11.82 15.11
CA MET A 194 20.47 11.70 14.72
C MET A 194 19.79 13.08 14.75
N PRO A 195 19.21 13.55 13.63
CA PRO A 195 18.50 14.82 13.61
C PRO A 195 17.10 14.68 14.23
N GLU A 196 16.65 15.73 14.93
CA GLU A 196 15.34 15.77 15.58
C GLU A 196 14.17 15.75 14.58
N ASN A 197 14.38 16.28 13.37
CA ASN A 197 13.34 16.46 12.34
C ASN A 197 13.31 15.36 11.28
N LYS A 198 13.74 14.13 11.61
CA LYS A 198 13.76 13.02 10.66
C LYS A 198 12.34 12.56 10.31
N LEU A 199 11.99 12.59 9.02
CA LEU A 199 10.79 11.93 8.53
C LEU A 199 10.84 10.41 8.79
N PRO A 200 9.70 9.78 9.13
CA PRO A 200 9.63 8.33 9.31
C PRO A 200 9.97 7.61 8.00
N SER A 201 10.69 6.50 8.10
CA SER A 201 11.22 5.81 6.92
C SER A 201 10.14 5.24 6.01
N ARG A 202 10.32 5.32 4.68
CA ARG A 202 9.55 4.49 3.72
C ARG A 202 10.02 3.03 3.76
N ASN A 203 11.27 2.78 4.17
CA ASN A 203 11.86 1.45 4.24
C ASN A 203 11.26 0.66 5.41
N GLY A 204 10.82 -0.56 5.14
CA GLY A 204 10.08 -1.40 6.09
C GLY A 204 8.85 -2.07 5.46
N ILE A 205 8.52 -1.71 4.22
CA ILE A 205 7.44 -2.31 3.43
C ILE A 205 7.62 -3.81 3.31
N VAL A 206 6.69 -4.54 3.91
CA VAL A 206 6.54 -5.99 3.75
C VAL A 206 5.62 -6.23 2.55
N THR A 207 6.16 -6.78 1.48
CA THR A 207 5.37 -7.20 0.32
C THR A 207 4.31 -8.21 0.77
N ASN A 208 3.08 -8.00 0.35
CA ASN A 208 1.96 -8.83 0.74
C ASN A 208 0.97 -8.97 -0.42
N ASP A 209 0.32 -10.13 -0.53
CA ASP A 209 -0.68 -10.40 -1.57
C ASP A 209 -2.11 -10.03 -1.11
N SER A 210 -2.25 -9.16 -0.10
CA SER A 210 -3.53 -8.80 0.52
C SER A 210 -4.15 -7.58 -0.15
N VAL A 211 -5.46 -7.64 -0.39
CA VAL A 211 -6.25 -6.46 -0.81
C VAL A 211 -6.78 -5.64 0.36
N ILE A 212 -6.54 -6.10 1.61
CA ILE A 212 -7.04 -5.45 2.83
C ILE A 212 -5.98 -4.54 3.45
N ILE A 213 -4.76 -5.04 3.58
CA ILE A 213 -3.67 -4.32 4.26
C ILE A 213 -2.65 -3.79 3.26
N ARG A 214 -2.15 -2.57 3.51
CA ARG A 214 -1.01 -2.01 2.78
C ARG A 214 0.30 -2.50 3.40
N SER A 215 1.40 -2.29 2.70
CA SER A 215 2.72 -2.70 3.19
C SER A 215 3.15 -2.06 4.51
N LYS A 216 2.66 -0.87 4.83
CA LYS A 216 2.86 -0.22 6.14
C LYS A 216 2.16 -0.98 7.27
N HIS A 217 0.93 -1.44 7.04
CA HIS A 217 0.23 -2.32 7.99
C HIS A 217 1.00 -3.63 8.18
N ALA A 218 1.45 -4.24 7.07
CA ALA A 218 2.25 -5.46 7.14
C ALA A 218 3.55 -5.26 7.92
N ALA A 219 4.24 -4.12 7.75
CA ALA A 219 5.44 -3.76 8.50
C ALA A 219 5.19 -3.70 10.01
N ILE A 220 4.13 -2.99 10.43
CA ILE A 220 3.71 -2.87 11.83
C ILE A 220 3.45 -4.26 12.42
N LEU A 221 2.68 -5.09 11.70
CA LEU A 221 2.34 -6.44 12.14
C LEU A 221 3.58 -7.33 12.31
N VAL A 222 4.56 -7.23 11.40
CA VAL A 222 5.84 -7.96 11.52
C VAL A 222 6.64 -7.47 12.71
N ASN A 223 6.77 -6.16 12.91
CA ASN A 223 7.51 -5.61 14.05
C ASN A 223 6.90 -6.08 15.37
N TRP A 224 5.57 -6.10 15.49
CA TRP A 224 4.87 -6.65 16.65
C TRP A 224 5.11 -8.15 16.84
N ALA A 225 5.08 -8.95 15.78
CA ALA A 225 5.41 -10.37 15.87
C ALA A 225 6.86 -10.61 16.32
N LEU A 226 7.79 -9.71 15.98
CA LEU A 226 9.19 -9.78 16.38
C LEU A 226 9.51 -9.11 17.72
N LYS A 227 8.50 -8.55 18.42
CA LYS A 227 8.67 -7.75 19.65
C LYS A 227 9.61 -6.55 19.46
N LYS A 228 9.50 -5.91 18.31
CA LYS A 228 10.23 -4.69 17.96
C LYS A 228 9.30 -3.48 17.98
N ASP A 229 9.87 -2.30 18.13
CA ASP A 229 9.14 -1.05 17.99
C ASP A 229 8.56 -0.93 16.58
N ASP A 230 7.40 -0.28 16.47
CA ASP A 230 6.62 -0.17 15.23
C ASP A 230 7.42 0.41 14.06
N ASP A 231 8.33 1.33 14.35
CA ASP A 231 9.16 2.04 13.36
C ASP A 231 10.51 1.35 13.10
N THR A 232 10.72 0.16 13.68
CA THR A 232 11.95 -0.59 13.46
C THR A 232 12.08 -0.97 12.00
N LYS A 233 13.20 -0.61 11.38
CA LYS A 233 13.47 -0.92 9.97
C LYS A 233 13.48 -2.44 9.77
N ILE A 234 12.60 -2.91 8.89
CA ILE A 234 12.62 -4.27 8.38
C ILE A 234 13.47 -4.26 7.10
N PRO A 235 14.56 -5.06 7.04
CA PRO A 235 15.33 -5.20 5.81
C PRO A 235 14.43 -5.64 4.66
N LYS A 236 14.61 -5.02 3.49
CA LYS A 236 13.83 -5.31 2.28
C LYS A 236 13.86 -6.81 1.97
N ASN A 237 12.70 -7.35 1.58
CA ASN A 237 12.51 -8.77 1.23
C ASN A 237 12.86 -9.79 2.33
N LYS A 238 13.08 -9.35 3.58
CA LYS A 238 13.34 -10.27 4.69
C LYS A 238 12.09 -11.07 5.07
N TYR A 239 10.93 -10.45 4.97
CA TYR A 239 9.65 -11.07 5.26
C TYR A 239 8.69 -10.80 4.11
N LYS A 240 7.85 -11.79 3.81
CA LYS A 240 6.75 -11.71 2.85
C LYS A 240 5.49 -12.24 3.52
N PHE A 241 4.36 -11.54 3.34
CA PHE A 241 3.05 -12.08 3.68
C PHE A 241 2.57 -12.92 2.50
N GLN A 242 2.39 -14.21 2.73
CA GLN A 242 1.78 -15.11 1.76
C GLN A 242 0.29 -15.21 2.05
N LEU A 243 -0.55 -14.89 1.07
CA LEU A 243 -1.98 -15.11 1.19
C LEU A 243 -2.26 -16.62 1.12
N ILE A 244 -2.88 -17.16 2.18
CA ILE A 244 -3.21 -18.59 2.29
C ILE A 244 -4.71 -18.82 2.06
N HIS A 245 -5.56 -17.88 2.46
CA HIS A 245 -7.00 -17.95 2.31
C HIS A 245 -7.61 -16.55 2.27
N ARG A 246 -8.57 -16.32 1.37
CA ARG A 246 -9.31 -15.06 1.24
C ARG A 246 -10.81 -15.34 1.17
N GLY A 247 -11.56 -14.90 2.18
CA GLY A 247 -13.00 -15.17 2.24
C GLY A 247 -13.82 -14.71 1.02
N SER A 248 -13.42 -13.61 0.36
CA SER A 248 -14.10 -13.13 -0.86
C SER A 248 -13.83 -13.98 -2.12
N ASN A 249 -12.78 -14.81 -2.12
CA ASN A 249 -12.43 -15.68 -3.23
C ASN A 249 -12.73 -17.16 -2.91
N ASP A 250 -12.39 -17.58 -1.70
CA ASP A 250 -12.40 -18.97 -1.26
C ASP A 250 -13.62 -19.31 -0.37
N GLY A 251 -14.45 -18.31 -0.05
CA GLY A 251 -15.62 -18.41 0.81
C GLY A 251 -15.31 -18.25 2.32
N PHE A 252 -16.34 -17.92 3.10
CA PHE A 252 -16.22 -17.66 4.55
C PHE A 252 -16.46 -18.91 5.43
N SER A 253 -16.35 -20.09 4.84
CA SER A 253 -16.48 -21.37 5.57
C SER A 253 -15.30 -21.55 6.52
N VAL A 254 -15.59 -21.74 7.82
CA VAL A 254 -14.56 -22.04 8.84
C VAL A 254 -13.76 -23.28 8.46
N LYS A 255 -14.43 -24.27 7.86
CA LYS A 255 -13.81 -25.53 7.45
C LYS A 255 -12.75 -25.28 6.37
N THR A 256 -13.13 -24.58 5.29
CA THR A 256 -12.22 -24.23 4.19
C THR A 256 -11.03 -23.41 4.69
N MET A 257 -11.29 -22.40 5.52
CA MET A 257 -10.24 -21.58 6.12
C MET A 257 -9.26 -22.41 6.96
N ARG A 258 -9.77 -23.26 7.88
CA ARG A 258 -8.92 -24.09 8.74
C ARG A 258 -8.10 -25.10 7.94
N SER A 259 -8.70 -25.72 6.92
CA SER A 259 -7.98 -26.63 6.03
C SER A 259 -6.84 -25.93 5.29
N ALA A 260 -7.05 -24.70 4.81
CA ALA A 260 -6.01 -23.92 4.13
C ALA A 260 -4.87 -23.53 5.09
N CYS A 261 -5.20 -23.16 6.32
CA CYS A 261 -4.23 -22.67 7.31
C CYS A 261 -3.56 -23.79 8.14
N SER A 262 -4.01 -25.05 8.04
CA SER A 262 -3.48 -26.16 8.83
C SER A 262 -2.00 -26.40 8.56
N ASN A 263 -1.21 -26.49 9.64
CA ASN A 263 0.24 -26.72 9.60
C ASN A 263 1.06 -25.68 8.82
N LYS A 264 0.55 -24.44 8.68
CA LYS A 264 1.26 -23.34 8.00
C LYS A 264 2.17 -22.52 8.93
N GLY A 265 2.18 -22.83 10.22
CA GLY A 265 2.93 -22.07 11.24
C GLY A 265 2.18 -20.81 11.69
N PRO A 266 2.90 -19.77 12.16
CA PRO A 266 2.29 -18.51 12.59
C PRO A 266 1.42 -17.87 11.51
N ILE A 267 0.26 -17.36 11.90
CA ILE A 267 -0.72 -16.77 10.97
C ILE A 267 -1.25 -15.43 11.48
N PHE A 268 -1.54 -14.54 10.54
CA PHE A 268 -2.34 -13.35 10.77
C PHE A 268 -3.75 -13.58 10.23
N LEU A 269 -4.75 -13.32 11.06
CA LEU A 269 -6.14 -13.21 10.63
C LEU A 269 -6.50 -11.74 10.49
N ILE A 270 -6.92 -11.33 9.30
CA ILE A 270 -7.15 -9.93 8.94
C ILE A 270 -8.55 -9.80 8.37
N VAL A 271 -9.33 -8.84 8.89
CA VAL A 271 -10.71 -8.57 8.50
C VAL A 271 -10.87 -7.08 8.22
N LYS A 272 -11.51 -6.75 7.09
CA LYS A 272 -11.95 -5.39 6.77
C LYS A 272 -13.42 -5.25 7.11
N ILE A 273 -13.76 -4.35 8.03
CA ILE A 273 -15.14 -4.00 8.36
C ILE A 273 -15.71 -3.20 7.19
N LYS A 274 -16.87 -3.61 6.68
CA LYS A 274 -17.43 -3.04 5.46
C LYS A 274 -17.94 -1.61 5.66
N GLU A 275 -18.57 -1.36 6.79
CA GLU A 275 -19.30 -0.12 7.09
C GLU A 275 -18.37 1.09 7.19
N ASN A 276 -17.17 0.90 7.73
CA ASN A 276 -16.23 1.99 8.02
C ASN A 276 -14.81 1.76 7.45
N GLY A 277 -14.57 0.62 6.80
CA GLY A 277 -13.27 0.27 6.23
C GLY A 277 -12.19 -0.04 7.26
N THR A 278 -12.54 -0.16 8.55
CA THR A 278 -11.56 -0.42 9.62
C THR A 278 -11.00 -1.82 9.49
N ILE A 279 -9.69 -1.94 9.63
CA ILE A 279 -8.97 -3.21 9.55
C ILE A 279 -8.75 -3.71 10.97
N ILE A 280 -9.29 -4.87 11.29
CA ILE A 280 -9.10 -5.55 12.58
C ILE A 280 -8.54 -6.95 12.39
N GLY A 281 -8.01 -7.54 13.45
CA GLY A 281 -7.52 -8.90 13.38
C GLY A 281 -6.71 -9.33 14.59
N GLY A 282 -6.00 -10.44 14.43
CA GLY A 282 -5.08 -10.93 15.43
C GLY A 282 -4.00 -11.84 14.86
N PHE A 283 -2.93 -12.00 15.63
CA PHE A 283 -1.78 -12.84 15.33
C PHE A 283 -1.82 -14.10 16.18
N ASN A 284 -1.89 -15.26 15.51
CA ASN A 284 -1.77 -16.56 16.16
C ASN A 284 -0.37 -17.11 15.91
N PRO A 285 0.55 -17.06 16.89
CA PRO A 285 1.91 -17.58 16.75
C PRO A 285 1.98 -19.11 16.73
N LEU A 286 0.93 -19.80 17.18
CA LEU A 286 0.88 -21.26 17.28
C LEU A 286 0.46 -21.92 15.95
N GLY A 287 -0.20 -21.16 15.07
CA GLY A 287 -0.83 -21.67 13.86
C GLY A 287 -2.07 -22.52 14.12
N TYR A 288 -2.69 -23.04 13.06
CA TYR A 288 -3.75 -24.04 13.18
C TYR A 288 -3.15 -25.43 13.22
N LYS A 289 -3.58 -26.23 14.21
CA LYS A 289 -3.25 -27.64 14.27
C LYS A 289 -4.26 -28.44 13.45
N ASN A 290 -3.81 -29.60 12.94
CA ASN A 290 -4.70 -30.51 12.25
C ASN A 290 -5.79 -31.02 13.20
N ASP A 291 -6.98 -31.30 12.69
CA ASP A 291 -8.13 -31.76 13.47
C ASP A 291 -7.78 -32.97 14.34
N ASN A 292 -6.89 -33.86 13.90
CA ASN A 292 -6.45 -35.03 14.68
C ASN A 292 -5.73 -34.69 16.00
N TYR A 293 -5.28 -33.45 16.20
CA TYR A 293 -4.53 -33.02 17.38
C TYR A 293 -5.43 -32.80 18.62
N TYR A 294 -6.70 -32.42 18.44
CA TYR A 294 -7.57 -31.99 19.54
C TYR A 294 -8.10 -33.14 20.43
N GLY A 295 -7.76 -34.40 20.13
CA GLY A 295 -8.21 -35.56 20.91
C GLY A 295 -9.74 -35.63 21.06
N LYS A 296 -10.21 -36.14 22.21
CA LYS A 296 -11.64 -36.15 22.60
C LYS A 296 -12.13 -34.77 23.11
N ASN A 297 -11.23 -33.82 23.36
CA ASN A 297 -11.58 -32.50 23.83
C ASN A 297 -12.13 -31.65 22.68
N ARG A 298 -13.19 -30.91 22.98
CA ARG A 298 -14.03 -30.23 21.99
C ARG A 298 -13.54 -28.81 21.68
N GLU A 299 -12.76 -28.25 22.59
CA GLU A 299 -12.16 -26.93 22.54
C GLU A 299 -10.72 -27.00 22.99
N TYR A 300 -9.88 -26.19 22.36
CA TYR A 300 -8.47 -26.08 22.64
C TYR A 300 -8.12 -24.64 22.92
N PHE A 301 -7.46 -24.46 24.07
CA PHE A 301 -6.82 -23.21 24.42
C PHE A 301 -5.32 -23.34 24.21
N GLY A 302 -4.80 -22.54 23.28
CA GLY A 302 -3.38 -22.41 23.02
C GLY A 302 -2.74 -21.44 23.99
N THR A 303 -1.72 -21.92 24.72
CA THR A 303 -0.94 -21.08 25.65
C THR A 303 0.15 -20.31 24.92
N THR A 304 0.14 -18.98 24.98
CA THR A 304 1.21 -18.12 24.44
C THR A 304 1.09 -16.70 24.97
N ASN A 305 2.22 -16.01 25.13
CA ASN A 305 2.29 -14.56 25.40
C ASN A 305 2.60 -13.72 24.14
N ASP A 306 2.80 -14.39 23.00
CA ASP A 306 3.18 -13.75 21.74
C ASP A 306 1.97 -13.36 20.89
N SER A 307 0.79 -13.87 21.22
CA SER A 307 -0.48 -13.51 20.58
C SER A 307 -0.85 -12.05 20.87
N PHE A 308 -1.45 -11.41 19.87
CA PHE A 308 -1.98 -10.05 20.00
C PHE A 308 -3.15 -9.83 19.04
N ILE A 309 -4.01 -8.88 19.40
CA ILE A 309 -5.10 -8.38 18.56
C ILE A 309 -4.80 -6.95 18.13
N PHE A 310 -5.37 -6.53 17.00
CA PHE A 310 -5.12 -5.20 16.45
C PHE A 310 -6.35 -4.59 15.78
N SER A 311 -6.35 -3.26 15.75
CA SER A 311 -7.15 -2.38 14.89
C SER A 311 -6.21 -1.37 14.26
N LEU A 312 -6.18 -1.28 12.93
CA LEU A 312 -5.23 -0.43 12.17
C LEU A 312 -5.90 0.79 11.54
N GLY A 313 -7.11 1.14 11.97
CA GLY A 313 -7.90 2.19 11.32
C GLY A 313 -8.31 1.80 9.91
N ASN A 314 -8.61 2.79 9.08
CA ASN A 314 -8.87 2.59 7.66
C ASN A 314 -7.65 3.06 6.83
N ASN A 315 -7.64 2.81 5.52
CA ASN A 315 -6.52 3.20 4.65
C ASN A 315 -6.26 4.73 4.56
N LYS A 316 -7.09 5.57 5.19
CA LYS A 316 -6.98 7.04 5.22
C LYS A 316 -6.46 7.56 6.58
N ASP A 317 -6.87 6.94 7.70
CA ASP A 317 -6.52 7.32 9.06
C ASP A 317 -5.67 6.25 9.79
N CYS A 318 -4.42 6.59 10.13
CA CYS A 318 -3.47 5.71 10.82
C CYS A 318 -3.69 5.61 12.36
N LYS A 319 -4.95 5.57 12.83
CA LYS A 319 -5.23 5.29 14.24
C LYS A 319 -5.06 3.79 14.49
N LYS A 320 -3.92 3.40 15.07
CA LYS A 320 -3.61 2.01 15.43
C LYS A 320 -3.82 1.74 16.92
N ILE A 321 -4.41 0.59 17.22
CA ILE A 321 -4.54 0.01 18.56
C ILE A 321 -4.08 -1.43 18.46
N ILE A 322 -3.05 -1.82 19.18
CA ILE A 322 -2.54 -3.20 19.21
C ILE A 322 -2.33 -3.60 20.66
N SER A 323 -2.81 -4.78 21.04
CA SER A 323 -2.74 -5.27 22.42
C SER A 323 -2.33 -6.73 22.47
N ARG A 324 -1.33 -7.05 23.29
CA ARG A 324 -0.95 -8.43 23.57
C ARG A 324 -1.98 -9.09 24.47
N VAL A 325 -2.04 -10.41 24.39
CA VAL A 325 -2.82 -11.21 25.33
C VAL A 325 -2.35 -10.96 26.77
N THR A 326 -3.31 -10.79 27.67
CA THR A 326 -3.06 -10.61 29.11
C THR A 326 -2.98 -11.94 29.85
N ASN A 327 -3.85 -12.89 29.50
CA ASN A 327 -3.88 -14.24 30.06
C ASN A 327 -3.39 -15.27 29.02
N GLU A 328 -2.12 -15.64 29.12
CA GLU A 328 -1.47 -16.53 28.17
C GLU A 328 -2.15 -17.90 28.03
N PHE A 329 -2.80 -18.42 29.07
CA PHE A 329 -3.48 -19.72 29.05
C PHE A 329 -4.72 -19.76 28.17
N TYR A 330 -5.28 -18.61 27.81
CA TYR A 330 -6.49 -18.49 26.98
C TYR A 330 -6.24 -17.64 25.74
N ALA A 331 -4.99 -17.62 25.26
CA ALA A 331 -4.57 -16.71 24.19
C ALA A 331 -5.22 -17.00 22.85
N ILE A 332 -5.40 -18.28 22.51
CA ILE A 332 -6.02 -18.73 21.26
C ILE A 332 -7.04 -19.81 21.59
N CYS A 333 -8.29 -19.63 21.18
CA CYS A 333 -9.32 -20.66 21.31
C CYS A 333 -9.74 -21.19 19.94
N GLU A 334 -9.69 -22.52 19.81
CA GLU A 334 -10.14 -23.28 18.65
C GLU A 334 -11.18 -24.32 19.07
N SER A 335 -12.31 -24.38 18.37
CA SER A 335 -13.44 -25.25 18.73
C SER A 335 -14.00 -25.98 17.51
N ARG A 336 -14.32 -27.28 17.65
CA ARG A 336 -14.81 -28.11 16.54
C ARG A 336 -16.31 -27.94 16.22
N TYR A 337 -17.12 -27.45 17.18
CA TYR A 337 -18.59 -27.40 17.04
C TYR A 337 -19.15 -26.01 16.79
N THR A 338 -18.31 -24.99 16.89
CA THR A 338 -18.72 -23.61 16.68
C THR A 338 -18.31 -23.17 15.29
N ASN A 339 -19.06 -22.25 14.70
CA ASN A 339 -18.63 -21.50 13.53
C ASN A 339 -17.52 -20.49 13.87
N LEU A 340 -16.69 -20.79 14.87
CA LEU A 340 -15.60 -19.96 15.33
C LEU A 340 -14.43 -20.13 14.38
N ALA A 341 -14.12 -19.11 13.61
CA ALA A 341 -12.90 -19.07 12.80
C ALA A 341 -11.69 -19.11 13.75
N LEU A 342 -11.56 -18.07 14.58
CA LEU A 342 -10.59 -17.99 15.66
C LEU A 342 -11.14 -17.11 16.80
N SER A 343 -10.75 -17.42 18.04
CA SER A 343 -10.92 -16.52 19.18
C SER A 343 -9.57 -16.19 19.81
N PHE A 344 -9.36 -14.91 20.10
CA PHE A 344 -8.17 -14.40 20.78
C PHE A 344 -8.53 -13.94 22.20
N GLY A 345 -7.60 -14.14 23.14
CA GLY A 345 -7.64 -13.52 24.48
C GLY A 345 -8.92 -13.80 25.26
N ASN A 346 -9.31 -15.07 25.41
CA ASN A 346 -10.53 -15.45 26.14
C ASN A 346 -11.80 -14.68 25.72
N SER A 347 -12.03 -14.53 24.41
CA SER A 347 -13.16 -13.78 23.82
C SER A 347 -12.95 -12.28 23.63
N ASP A 348 -11.74 -11.74 23.81
CA ASP A 348 -11.41 -10.35 23.45
C ASP A 348 -11.70 -10.04 21.97
N LEU A 349 -11.42 -11.01 21.09
CA LEU A 349 -11.83 -10.97 19.67
C LEU A 349 -12.34 -12.33 19.24
N ILE A 350 -13.57 -12.38 18.73
CA ILE A 350 -14.22 -13.58 18.20
C ILE A 350 -14.57 -13.34 16.74
N ILE A 351 -13.99 -14.13 15.84
CA ILE A 351 -14.35 -14.11 14.42
C ILE A 351 -15.13 -15.38 14.11
N LYS A 352 -16.32 -15.22 13.52
CA LYS A 352 -17.20 -16.33 13.13
C LYS A 352 -17.30 -16.42 11.61
N GLY A 353 -17.28 -17.64 11.07
CA GLY A 353 -17.54 -17.91 9.66
C GLY A 353 -18.99 -18.29 9.37
N THR A 354 -19.28 -18.53 8.09
CA THR A 354 -20.60 -18.95 7.60
C THR A 354 -20.74 -20.48 7.58
N TYR A 355 -21.94 -20.99 7.81
CA TYR A 355 -22.23 -22.43 7.67
C TYR A 355 -22.29 -22.83 6.18
N GLU A 356 -21.68 -23.97 5.83
CA GLU A 356 -21.79 -24.60 4.50
C GLU A 356 -23.18 -25.19 4.18
N LYS A 357 -24.18 -25.05 5.07
CA LYS A 357 -25.51 -25.60 4.81
C LYS A 357 -26.44 -24.56 4.20
N VAL A 358 -26.58 -24.66 2.88
CA VAL A 358 -27.84 -24.33 2.18
C VAL A 358 -28.94 -25.20 2.81
N ILE A 359 -29.70 -24.64 3.74
CA ILE A 359 -31.10 -25.00 3.99
C ILE A 359 -31.82 -23.68 4.26
N HIS A 360 -32.87 -23.44 3.47
CA HIS A 360 -33.66 -22.21 3.32
C HIS A 360 -33.76 -21.29 4.56
N GLY A 361 -33.41 -20.01 4.36
CA GLY A 361 -33.73 -18.92 5.29
C GLY A 361 -32.65 -17.85 5.36
N SER A 362 -32.70 -16.86 4.45
CA SER A 362 -32.06 -15.54 4.56
C SER A 362 -32.38 -14.84 5.90
N PRO A 363 -31.62 -13.81 6.37
CA PRO A 363 -30.79 -12.87 5.59
C PRO A 363 -29.32 -12.73 6.08
N ILE A 364 -28.35 -12.69 5.16
CA ILE A 364 -27.70 -11.51 4.52
C ILE A 364 -26.95 -10.62 5.51
N LEU A 365 -25.61 -10.74 5.49
CA LEU A 365 -24.69 -9.61 5.63
C LEU A 365 -23.74 -9.69 4.42
N LYS A 366 -23.91 -8.76 3.48
CA LYS A 366 -22.92 -8.46 2.42
C LYS A 366 -21.83 -7.58 3.00
#